data_AF-A0A934HJG0-F1
#
_entry.id   AF-A0A934HJG0-F1
#
_cell.length_a   1.000
_cell.length_b   1.000
_cell.length_c   1.000
_cell.angle_alpha   90.00
_cell.angle_beta   90.00
_cell.angle_gamma   90.00
#
_symmetry.space_group_name_H-M   'P 1'
#
loop_
_entity.id
_entity.type
_entity.pdbx_description
1 polymer ?
#
loop_
_entity_poly.entity_id
_entity_poly.type
_entity_poly.pdbx_seq_one_letter_code
_entity_poly.pdbx_strand_id
1 'polypeptide(L)'
;SPLEIEEAFSPWFPVSAAGNTARIQGQQTSLELKVIEPAGAVFSATALKEACEANQHSDILTRLAVVLPLGTRRFVMHMIPVE
;
A
#
# COMPACT_ATOMS: atom_id res chain seq x y z
N SER A 1 -9.22 2.17 -20.19
CA SER A 1 -9.45 2.34 -18.75
C SER A 1 -8.26 1.76 -18.01
N PRO A 2 -7.72 2.39 -16.95
CA PRO A 2 -6.65 1.78 -16.16
C PRO A 2 -7.18 0.47 -15.57
N LEU A 3 -6.37 -0.60 -15.59
CA LEU A 3 -6.73 -1.87 -14.96
C LEU A 3 -6.72 -1.67 -13.44
N GLU A 4 -7.78 -2.14 -12.78
CA GLU A 4 -8.21 -1.61 -11.49
C GLU A 4 -7.34 -2.02 -10.29
N ILE A 5 -6.42 -2.99 -10.43
CA ILE A 5 -5.25 -3.31 -9.59
C ILE A 5 -4.66 -4.63 -10.12
N GLU A 6 -3.36 -4.71 -10.43
CA GLU A 6 -2.68 -6.00 -10.71
C GLU A 6 -1.95 -6.56 -9.47
N GLU A 7 -1.53 -5.72 -8.51
CA GLU A 7 -0.84 -6.14 -7.27
C GLU A 7 -1.20 -5.21 -6.09
N ALA A 8 -1.56 -5.80 -4.95
CA ALA A 8 -1.83 -5.06 -3.70
C ALA A 8 -1.34 -5.85 -2.48
N PHE A 9 -0.86 -5.13 -1.47
CA PHE A 9 -0.52 -5.71 -0.17
C PHE A 9 -1.66 -5.47 0.81
N SER A 10 -2.00 -6.48 1.60
CA SER A 10 -3.05 -6.38 2.62
C SER A 10 -2.48 -6.69 4.01
N PRO A 11 -1.72 -5.77 4.63
CA PRO A 11 -1.22 -5.96 5.98
C PRO A 11 -2.31 -5.73 7.03
N TRP A 12 -2.22 -6.49 8.12
CA TRP A 12 -2.98 -6.27 9.36
C TRP A 12 -2.34 -5.20 10.27
N PHE A 13 -1.16 -4.71 9.89
CA PHE A 13 -0.48 -3.62 10.59
C PHE A 13 -0.97 -2.27 10.08
N PRO A 14 -0.88 -1.20 10.91
CA PRO A 14 -1.20 0.14 10.46
C PRO A 14 -0.38 0.55 9.24
N VAL A 15 -1.04 1.15 8.25
CA VAL A 15 -0.41 1.64 7.01
C VAL A 15 -0.74 3.11 6.82
N SER A 16 0.27 3.88 6.41
CA SER A 16 0.10 5.25 5.91
C SER A 16 0.75 5.39 4.53
N ALA A 17 0.15 6.17 3.63
CA ALA A 17 0.68 6.45 2.31
C ALA A 17 0.74 7.96 2.06
N ALA A 18 1.83 8.43 1.45
CA ALA A 18 2.04 9.82 1.06
C ALA A 18 2.82 9.86 -0.26
N GLY A 19 2.14 10.24 -1.35
CA GLY A 19 2.75 10.28 -2.68
C GLY A 19 3.32 8.90 -3.08
N ASN A 20 4.59 8.85 -3.46
CA ASN A 20 5.27 7.61 -3.86
C ASN A 20 5.86 6.80 -2.69
N THR A 21 5.54 7.16 -1.45
CA THR A 21 6.04 6.49 -0.24
C THR A 21 4.88 5.95 0.58
N ALA A 22 5.03 4.75 1.13
CA ALA A 22 4.14 4.17 2.11
C ALA A 22 4.94 3.60 3.28
N ARG A 23 4.33 3.58 4.47
CA ARG A 23 4.93 3.04 5.69
C ARG A 23 3.98 2.02 6.30
N ILE A 24 4.52 0.85 6.61
CA ILE A 24 3.83 -0.20 7.38
C ILE A 24 4.45 -0.21 8.76
N GLN A 25 3.67 0.09 9.79
CA GLN A 25 4.14 0.18 11.17
C GLN A 25 4.08 -1.20 11.85
N GLY A 26 5.23 -1.86 11.99
CA GLY A 26 5.36 -3.04 12.84
C GLY A 26 5.51 -2.68 14.31
N GLN A 27 5.56 -3.70 15.17
CA GLN A 27 5.66 -3.52 16.63
C GLN A 27 7.03 -3.01 17.09
N GLN A 28 8.10 -3.36 16.37
CA GLN A 28 9.50 -3.04 16.74
C GLN A 28 10.22 -2.20 15.70
N THR A 29 9.80 -2.28 14.44
CA THR A 29 10.38 -1.56 13.30
C THR A 29 9.26 -1.25 12.33
N SER A 30 9.47 -0.27 11.47
CA SER A 30 8.61 -0.02 10.32
C SER A 30 9.25 -0.50 9.04
N LEU A 31 8.41 -0.81 8.06
CA LEU A 31 8.85 -0.99 6.68
C LEU A 31 8.45 0.25 5.90
N GLU A 32 9.43 0.96 5.35
CA GLU A 32 9.19 1.99 4.35
C GLU A 32 9.22 1.37 2.95
N LEU A 33 8.21 1.70 2.15
CA LEU A 33 8.07 1.31 0.76
C LEU A 33 8.14 2.57 -0.09
N LYS A 34 9.00 2.57 -1.11
CA LYS A 34 9.15 3.73 -2.00
C LYS A 34 9.14 3.30 -3.45
N VAL A 35 8.20 3.82 -4.24
CA VAL A 35 8.21 3.64 -5.69
C VAL A 35 9.25 4.58 -6.29
N ILE A 36 10.22 4.01 -6.99
CA ILE A 36 11.34 4.71 -7.61
C ILE A 36 10.98 5.07 -9.05
N GLU A 37 10.40 4.12 -9.78
CA GLU A 37 9.94 4.30 -11.15
C GLU A 37 8.59 3.58 -11.36
N PRO A 38 7.70 4.08 -12.24
CA PRO A 38 7.84 5.31 -13.02
C PRO A 38 7.62 6.56 -12.15
N ALA A 39 8.10 7.70 -12.62
CA ALA A 39 7.73 8.99 -12.04
C ALA A 39 6.20 9.20 -12.10
N GLY A 40 5.63 9.75 -11.03
CA GLY A 40 4.19 9.97 -10.92
C GLY A 40 3.38 8.76 -10.44
N ALA A 41 4.02 7.60 -10.21
CA ALA A 41 3.39 6.53 -9.46
C ALA A 41 3.24 6.91 -7.98
N VAL A 42 2.07 6.61 -7.41
CA VAL A 42 1.74 6.93 -6.02
C VAL A 42 1.10 5.74 -5.31
N PHE A 43 1.18 5.71 -3.99
CA PHE A 43 0.45 4.74 -3.18
C PHE A 43 -0.97 5.21 -2.88
N SER A 44 -1.89 4.27 -2.86
CA SER A 44 -3.23 4.41 -2.29
C SER A 44 -3.39 3.41 -1.15
N ALA A 45 -3.92 3.86 -0.01
CA ALA A 45 -4.18 3.03 1.15
C ALA A 45 -5.67 3.13 1.52
N THR A 46 -6.37 1.99 1.46
CA THR A 46 -7.81 1.91 1.73
C THR A 46 -8.06 0.95 2.88
N ALA A 47 -8.56 1.48 4.00
CA ALA A 47 -9.02 0.65 5.12
C ALA A 47 -10.28 -0.13 4.72
N LEU A 48 -10.25 -1.45 4.89
CA LEU A 48 -11.36 -2.35 4.55
C LEU A 48 -12.28 -2.58 5.75
N LYS A 49 -12.62 -1.50 6.46
CA LYS A 49 -13.34 -1.55 7.75
C LYS A 49 -14.65 -2.31 7.67
N GLU A 50 -15.50 -1.99 6.70
CA GLU A 50 -16.82 -2.63 6.52
C GLU A 50 -16.69 -4.14 6.27
N ALA A 51 -15.69 -4.54 5.48
CA ALA A 51 -15.42 -5.95 5.21
C ALA A 51 -14.90 -6.69 6.46
N CYS A 52 -14.03 -6.06 7.25
CA CYS A 52 -13.56 -6.63 8.51
C CYS A 52 -14.71 -6.79 9.52
N GLU A 53 -15.56 -5.77 9.66
CA GLU A 53 -16.73 -5.82 10.56
C GLU A 53 -17.73 -6.91 10.16
N ALA A 54 -18.04 -7.03 8.87
CA ALA A 54 -18.94 -8.08 8.35
C ALA A 54 -18.40 -9.51 8.62
N ASN A 55 -17.09 -9.66 8.78
CA ASN A 55 -16.41 -10.92 9.05
C ASN A 55 -15.93 -11.06 10.51
N GLN A 56 -16.42 -10.21 11.42
CA GLN A 56 -16.11 -10.26 12.86
C GLN A 56 -14.61 -10.15 13.19
N HIS A 57 -13.84 -9.44 12.35
CA HIS A 57 -12.45 -9.10 12.65
C HIS A 57 -12.38 -7.79 13.43
N SER A 58 -11.68 -7.81 14.58
CA SER A 58 -11.43 -6.62 15.39
C SER A 58 -10.34 -5.72 14.82
N ASP A 59 -9.41 -6.29 14.06
CA ASP A 59 -8.33 -5.56 13.40
C ASP A 59 -8.76 -5.07 12.01
N ILE A 60 -8.23 -3.92 11.60
CA ILE A 60 -8.55 -3.30 10.31
C ILE A 60 -7.49 -3.70 9.28
N LEU A 61 -7.91 -4.47 8.26
CA LEU A 61 -7.11 -4.75 7.09
C LEU A 61 -7.01 -3.50 6.21
N THR A 62 -5.80 -3.13 5.79
CA THR A 62 -5.62 -2.03 4.83
C THR A 62 -5.17 -2.58 3.49
N ARG A 63 -5.86 -2.22 2.40
CA ARG A 63 -5.38 -2.48 1.05
C ARG A 63 -4.41 -1.38 0.65
N LEU A 64 -3.15 -1.72 0.48
CA LEU A 64 -2.12 -0.85 -0.06
C LEU A 64 -1.87 -1.19 -1.53
N ALA A 65 -2.09 -0.23 -2.42
CA ALA A 65 -1.94 -0.38 -3.87
C ALA A 65 -1.01 0.69 -4.45
N VAL A 66 -0.33 0.37 -5.55
CA VAL A 66 0.41 1.36 -6.36
C VAL A 66 -0.48 1.80 -7.53
N VAL A 67 -0.78 3.08 -7.59
CA VAL A 67 -1.48 3.72 -8.70
C VAL A 67 -0.43 4.16 -9.72
N LEU A 68 -0.46 3.53 -10.89
CA LEU A 68 0.49 3.81 -11.97
C LEU A 68 -0.05 4.88 -12.94
N PRO A 69 0.84 5.70 -13.53
CA PRO A 69 0.49 6.57 -14.65
C PRO A 69 -0.09 5.76 -15.83
N LEU A 70 -0.98 6.40 -16.60
CA LEU A 70 -1.64 5.77 -17.74
C LEU A 70 -0.61 5.18 -18.73
N GLY A 71 -0.87 3.96 -19.20
CA GLY A 71 0.00 3.26 -20.14
C GLY A 71 1.16 2.51 -19.48
N THR A 72 1.39 2.71 -18.18
CA THR A 72 2.41 1.96 -17.43
C THR A 72 1.84 0.67 -16.86
N ARG A 73 2.66 -0.39 -16.82
CA ARG A 73 2.29 -1.73 -16.30
C ARG A 73 3.32 -2.32 -15.34
N ARG A 74 4.38 -1.57 -15.03
CA ARG A 74 5.49 -2.03 -14.21
C ARG A 74 5.95 -0.89 -13.33
N PHE A 75 6.45 -1.22 -12.15
CA PHE A 75 7.09 -0.27 -11.27
C PHE A 75 8.28 -0.93 -10.59
N VAL A 76 9.21 -0.09 -10.13
CA VAL A 76 10.34 -0.49 -9.30
C VAL A 76 10.11 0.10 -7.91
N MET A 77 10.18 -0.76 -6.90
CA MET A 77 9.98 -0.37 -5.51
C MET A 77 11.18 -0.78 -4.67
N HIS A 78 11.61 0.10 -3.78
CA HIS A 78 12.50 -0.24 -2.67
C HIS A 78 11.68 -0.52 -1.42
N MET A 79 12.14 -1.49 -0.64
CA MET A 79 11.61 -1.82 0.68
C MET A 79 12.74 -1.71 1.69
N ILE A 80 12.61 -0.81 2.65
CA ILE A 80 13.68 -0.44 3.56
C ILE A 80 13.14 -0.55 4.99
N PRO A 81 13.71 -1.40 5.84
CA PRO A 81 13.43 -1.36 7.28
C PRO A 81 13.90 -0.01 7.84
N VAL A 82 13.03 0.65 8.61
CA VAL A 82 13.32 1.92 9.27
C VAL A 82 12.92 1.85 10.73
N GLU A 83 13.72 2.47 11.60
CA GLU A 83 13.44 2.59 13.03
C GLU A 83 12.32 3.60 13.30
#